data_AF-A0A1T3MFK9-F1
#
_entry.id   AF-A0A1T3MFK9-F1
#
_cell.length_a   1.000
_cell.length_b   1.000
_cell.length_c   1.000
_cell.angle_alpha   90.00
_cell.angle_beta   90.00
_cell.angle_gamma   90.00
#
_symmetry.space_group_name_H-M   'P 1'
#
loop_
_entity.id
_entity.type
_entity.pdbx_description
1 polymer ?
#
loop_
_entity_poly.entity_id
_entity_poly.type
_entity_poly.pdbx_seq_one_letter_code
_entity_poly.pdbx_strand_id
1 'polypeptide(L)'
;MNKALICASLLGSVLFFAQEENSLKSKNIDEVVISGIYYQRYKQNEVSGSLRLLPPNIELPQNVQSKSSHILADQTTLNMSESIVRNVSGTRRIGHRDNVYSNVILE
;
A
#
# COMPACT_ATOMS: atom_id res chain seq x y z
N MET A 1 -59.89 41.33 21.49
CA MET A 1 -59.02 41.02 20.32
C MET A 1 -57.57 41.45 20.50
N ASN A 2 -57.27 42.52 21.25
CA ASN A 2 -55.92 43.12 21.30
C ASN A 2 -54.84 42.22 21.92
N LYS A 3 -55.19 41.34 22.87
CA LYS A 3 -54.22 40.44 23.54
C LYS A 3 -53.67 39.34 22.62
N ALA A 4 -54.49 38.85 21.69
CA ALA A 4 -54.07 37.82 20.72
C ALA A 4 -53.12 38.39 19.66
N LEU A 5 -53.33 39.65 19.28
CA LEU A 5 -52.51 40.37 18.30
C LEU A 5 -51.10 40.65 18.84
N ILE A 6 -50.98 40.90 20.14
CA ILE A 6 -49.69 41.08 20.84
C ILE A 6 -48.93 39.75 20.95
N CYS A 7 -49.61 38.64 21.24
CA CYS A 7 -48.96 37.33 21.28
C CYS A 7 -48.47 36.87 19.89
N ALA A 8 -49.22 37.18 18.83
CA ALA A 8 -48.84 36.84 17.47
C ALA A 8 -47.61 37.62 16.99
N SER A 9 -47.47 38.90 17.35
CA SER A 9 -46.28 39.70 17.02
C SER A 9 -45.04 39.25 17.79
N LEU A 10 -45.21 38.84 19.06
CA LEU A 10 -44.13 38.24 19.87
C LEU A 10 -43.68 36.88 19.33
N LEU A 11 -44.60 36.04 18.83
CA LEU A 11 -44.25 34.75 18.22
C LEU A 11 -43.54 34.92 16.87
N GLY A 12 -43.98 35.89 16.06
CA GLY A 12 -43.38 36.17 14.76
C GLY A 12 -41.93 36.66 14.84
N SER A 13 -41.59 37.47 15.84
CA SER A 13 -40.21 37.93 16.02
C SER A 13 -39.27 36.79 16.44
N VAL A 14 -39.72 35.90 17.32
CA VAL A 14 -38.92 34.73 17.76
C VAL A 14 -38.68 33.75 16.60
N LEU A 15 -39.66 33.56 15.71
CA LEU A 15 -39.52 32.73 14.51
C LEU A 15 -38.54 33.32 13.49
N PHE A 16 -38.45 34.65 13.37
CA PHE A 16 -37.50 35.32 12.47
C PHE A 16 -36.06 35.21 12.97
N PHE A 17 -35.82 35.33 14.28
CA PHE A 17 -34.48 35.14 14.86
C PHE A 17 -34.03 33.67 14.93
N ALA A 18 -34.97 32.71 15.02
CA ALA A 18 -34.65 31.29 14.99
C ALA A 18 -34.29 30.78 13.57
N GLN A 19 -34.60 31.54 12.52
CA GLN A 19 -34.20 31.26 11.14
C GLN A 19 -32.83 31.88 10.77
N GLU A 20 -31.94 32.00 11.74
CA GLU A 20 -30.56 32.39 11.49
C GLU A 20 -29.69 31.14 11.29
N GLU A 21 -29.17 31.02 10.07
CA GLU A 21 -28.05 30.15 9.67
C GLU A 21 -28.23 28.62 9.75
N ASN A 22 -29.11 28.07 8.91
CA ASN A 22 -28.74 26.87 8.16
C ASN A 22 -28.69 27.22 6.68
N SER A 23 -27.80 28.17 6.35
CA SER A 23 -27.35 28.37 4.98
C SER A 23 -26.89 27.01 4.47
N LEU A 24 -27.53 26.53 3.41
CA LEU A 24 -27.16 25.35 2.64
C LEU A 24 -25.75 25.56 2.07
N LYS A 25 -24.72 25.50 2.91
CA LYS A 25 -23.33 25.47 2.47
C LYS A 25 -23.07 24.10 1.87
N SER A 26 -23.41 23.97 0.60
CA SER A 26 -22.81 22.96 -0.26
C SER A 26 -21.30 23.20 -0.24
N LYS A 27 -20.60 22.43 0.60
CA LYS A 27 -19.14 22.47 0.65
C LYS A 27 -18.67 21.68 -0.56
N ASN A 28 -18.39 22.39 -1.66
CA ASN A 28 -17.78 21.78 -2.83
C ASN A 28 -16.40 21.24 -2.43
N ILE A 29 -16.14 19.97 -2.76
CA ILE A 29 -14.85 19.33 -2.55
C ILE A 29 -13.97 19.72 -3.74
N ASP A 30 -12.83 20.35 -3.48
CA ASP A 30 -11.83 20.60 -4.52
C ASP A 30 -11.13 19.30 -4.93
N GLU A 31 -10.82 19.16 -6.22
CA GLU A 31 -10.07 18.03 -6.74
C GLU A 31 -8.63 18.05 -6.18
N VAL A 32 -8.25 16.98 -5.50
CA VAL A 32 -6.89 16.79 -4.99
C VAL A 32 -6.20 15.75 -5.86
N VAL A 33 -5.22 16.17 -6.64
CA VAL A 33 -4.36 15.27 -7.42
C VAL A 33 -3.26 14.73 -6.50
N ILE A 34 -3.37 13.45 -6.12
CA ILE A 34 -2.33 12.75 -5.37
C ILE A 34 -1.34 12.13 -6.37
N SER A 35 -0.20 12.77 -6.59
CA SER A 35 0.90 12.19 -7.37
C SER A 35 1.78 11.33 -6.47
N GLY A 36 1.65 10.01 -6.55
CA GLY A 36 2.60 9.08 -5.94
C GLY A 36 3.71 8.72 -6.93
N ILE A 37 4.97 8.86 -6.51
CA ILE A 37 6.08 8.28 -7.29
C ILE A 37 6.02 6.76 -7.08
N TYR A 38 5.81 6.00 -8.16
CA TYR A 38 5.84 4.54 -8.10
C TYR A 38 7.29 4.06 -7.94
N TYR A 39 7.69 3.80 -6.69
CA TYR A 39 8.96 3.16 -6.42
C TYR A 39 8.82 1.65 -6.60
N GLN A 40 9.59 1.06 -7.51
CA GLN A 40 9.77 -0.39 -7.61
C GLN A 40 10.62 -0.90 -6.45
N ARG A 41 10.05 -0.87 -5.23
CA ARG A 41 10.75 -1.08 -3.94
C ARG A 41 11.52 -2.40 -3.86
N TYR A 42 11.09 -3.44 -4.57
CA TYR A 42 11.73 -4.77 -4.55
C TYR A 42 12.48 -5.12 -5.83
N LYS A 43 12.46 -4.28 -6.86
CA LYS A 43 13.13 -4.57 -8.13
C LYS A 43 14.64 -4.30 -8.00
N GLN A 44 15.44 -5.26 -8.44
CA GLN A 44 16.90 -5.14 -8.54
C GLN A 44 17.28 -5.33 -10.00
N ASN A 45 17.78 -4.28 -10.65
CA ASN A 45 18.24 -4.35 -12.05
C ASN A 45 19.68 -4.85 -12.16
N GLU A 46 20.45 -4.75 -11.08
CA GLU A 46 21.85 -5.13 -11.02
C GLU A 46 22.05 -6.50 -10.37
N VAL A 47 23.07 -7.21 -10.82
CA VAL A 47 23.59 -8.40 -10.14
C VAL A 47 24.33 -8.01 -8.86
N SER A 48 24.54 -8.99 -7.98
CA SER A 48 25.48 -8.80 -6.86
C SER A 48 26.89 -8.54 -7.39
N GLY A 49 27.59 -7.54 -6.83
CA GLY A 49 28.98 -7.26 -7.16
C GLY A 49 29.92 -8.45 -6.92
N SER A 50 29.54 -9.38 -6.04
CA SER A 50 30.28 -10.63 -5.80
C SER A 50 30.23 -11.59 -6.98
N LEU A 51 29.19 -11.51 -7.83
CA LEU A 51 28.99 -12.39 -8.98
C LEU A 51 29.98 -12.07 -10.13
N ARG A 52 30.70 -10.94 -10.05
CA ARG A 52 31.73 -10.49 -11.03
C ARG A 52 31.25 -10.54 -12.49
N LEU A 53 29.95 -10.38 -12.72
CA LEU A 53 29.39 -10.22 -14.05
C LEU A 53 29.32 -8.71 -14.33
N LEU A 54 29.93 -8.29 -15.45
CA LEU A 54 29.92 -6.89 -15.88
C LEU A 54 28.59 -6.40 -16.49
N PRO A 55 27.83 -7.20 -17.27
CA PRO A 55 26.63 -6.69 -17.91
C PRO A 55 25.42 -6.66 -16.93
N PRO A 56 24.47 -5.74 -17.13
CA PRO A 56 23.22 -5.70 -16.36
C PRO A 56 22.39 -6.98 -16.58
N ASN A 57 21.46 -7.28 -15.65
CA ASN A 57 20.71 -8.54 -15.63
C ASN A 57 20.05 -8.93 -16.98
N ILE A 58 19.61 -7.95 -17.77
CA ILE A 58 18.89 -8.17 -19.04
C ILE A 58 19.79 -8.66 -20.18
N GLU A 59 21.09 -8.40 -20.11
CA GLU A 59 22.06 -8.75 -21.16
C GLU A 59 22.71 -10.13 -20.92
N LEU A 60 22.45 -10.73 -19.75
CA LEU A 60 22.99 -12.04 -19.40
C LEU A 60 22.24 -13.16 -20.16
N PRO A 61 22.96 -14.11 -20.79
CA PRO A 61 22.34 -15.28 -21.43
C PRO A 61 21.86 -16.33 -20.40
N GLN A 62 21.77 -15.97 -19.12
CA GLN A 62 21.39 -16.84 -18.01
C GLN A 62 20.30 -16.19 -17.18
N ASN A 63 19.33 -16.99 -16.70
CA ASN A 63 18.33 -16.53 -15.73
C ASN A 63 18.99 -16.30 -14.36
N VAL A 64 19.26 -15.03 -14.03
CA VAL A 64 19.79 -14.60 -12.73
C VAL A 64 18.75 -13.76 -12.01
N GLN A 65 18.43 -14.13 -10.77
CA GLN A 65 17.46 -13.41 -9.94
C GLN A 65 18.11 -12.97 -8.64
N SER A 66 18.25 -11.65 -8.48
CA SER A 66 18.63 -11.02 -7.22
C SER A 66 17.38 -10.65 -6.44
N LYS A 67 17.33 -10.98 -5.13
CA LYS A 67 16.22 -10.61 -4.23
C LYS A 67 16.75 -9.68 -3.16
N SER A 68 16.07 -8.55 -2.97
CA SER A 68 16.48 -7.56 -1.99
C SER A 68 16.21 -8.06 -0.55
N SER A 69 16.94 -7.54 0.43
CA SER A 69 16.65 -7.81 1.84
C SER A 69 15.27 -7.30 2.27
N HIS A 70 14.78 -6.23 1.63
CA HIS A 70 13.48 -5.62 1.91
C HIS A 70 12.32 -6.58 1.69
N ILE A 71 12.33 -7.37 0.60
CA ILE A 71 11.26 -8.34 0.35
C ILE A 71 11.27 -9.46 1.41
N LEU A 72 12.45 -9.86 1.89
CA LEU A 72 12.58 -10.88 2.93
C LEU A 72 12.07 -10.38 4.29
N ALA A 73 12.41 -9.14 4.62
CA ALA A 73 11.95 -8.46 5.83
C ALA A 73 10.42 -8.29 5.83
N ASP A 74 9.86 -7.79 4.73
CA ASP A 74 8.41 -7.56 4.64
C ASP A 74 7.61 -8.88 4.65
N GLN A 75 8.18 -9.97 4.15
CA GLN A 75 7.59 -11.31 4.22
C GLN A 75 7.83 -12.01 5.57
N THR A 76 8.52 -11.38 6.53
CA THR A 76 8.93 -12.00 7.80
C THR A 76 9.58 -13.36 7.60
N THR A 77 10.45 -13.46 6.59
CA THR A 77 11.06 -14.75 6.27
C THR A 77 12.21 -15.03 7.24
N LEU A 78 12.10 -16.11 8.01
CA LEU A 78 13.07 -16.49 9.04
C LEU A 78 14.13 -17.47 8.52
N ASN A 79 13.87 -18.12 7.38
CA ASN A 79 14.65 -19.24 6.88
C ASN A 79 15.05 -19.08 5.41
N MET A 80 16.28 -19.48 5.05
CA MET A 80 16.75 -19.39 3.66
C MET A 80 15.98 -20.32 2.70
N SER A 81 15.65 -21.54 3.11
CA SER A 81 14.92 -22.49 2.25
C SER A 81 13.54 -21.95 1.85
N GLU A 82 12.86 -21.31 2.80
CA GLU A 82 11.57 -20.66 2.65
C GLU A 82 11.67 -19.39 1.79
N SER A 83 12.70 -18.58 2.04
CA SER A 83 13.02 -17.37 1.26
C SER A 83 13.21 -17.68 -0.22
N ILE A 84 14.05 -18.67 -0.52
CA ILE A 84 14.37 -19.05 -1.90
C ILE A 84 13.10 -19.56 -2.60
N VAL A 85 12.38 -20.49 -1.98
CA VAL A 85 11.22 -21.17 -2.59
C VAL A 85 10.06 -20.22 -2.85
N ARG A 86 9.87 -19.17 -2.03
CA ARG A 86 8.80 -18.18 -2.24
C ARG A 86 9.12 -17.08 -3.24
N ASN A 87 10.41 -16.79 -3.44
CA ASN A 87 10.82 -15.59 -4.17
C ASN A 87 11.57 -15.88 -5.47
N VAL A 88 12.05 -17.11 -5.70
CA VAL A 88 12.82 -17.49 -6.88
C VAL A 88 12.01 -18.46 -7.75
N SER A 89 11.82 -18.12 -9.02
CA SER A 89 11.10 -18.98 -9.96
C SER A 89 11.83 -20.30 -10.22
N GLY A 90 11.08 -21.38 -10.43
CA GLY A 90 11.61 -22.71 -10.71
C GLY A 90 12.24 -23.40 -9.50
N THR A 91 12.05 -22.89 -8.28
CA THR A 91 12.59 -23.54 -7.08
C THR A 91 11.53 -24.35 -6.34
N ARG A 92 11.88 -25.58 -5.95
CA ARG A 92 11.04 -26.46 -5.14
C ARG A 92 11.78 -26.93 -3.91
N ARG A 93 11.08 -26.96 -2.77
CA ARG A 93 11.59 -27.59 -1.54
C ARG A 93 11.25 -29.08 -1.51
N ILE A 94 12.23 -29.91 -1.20
CA ILE A 94 12.09 -31.32 -0.85
C ILE A 94 12.60 -31.47 0.58
N GLY A 95 11.75 -31.92 1.49
CA GLY A 95 12.15 -32.10 2.87
C GLY A 95 11.21 -33.02 3.63
N HIS A 96 11.76 -33.70 4.63
CA HIS A 96 11.02 -34.62 5.49
C HIS A 96 10.57 -33.96 6.80
N ARG A 97 11.29 -32.94 7.28
CA ARG A 97 10.95 -32.19 8.50
C ARG A 97 11.21 -30.70 8.33
N ASP A 98 10.12 -29.96 8.08
CA ASP A 98 10.07 -28.51 7.92
C ASP A 98 11.34 -27.88 7.33
N ASN A 99 11.98 -26.95 8.04
CA ASN A 99 13.21 -26.27 7.63
C ASN A 99 14.50 -26.97 8.13
N VAL A 100 14.41 -27.95 9.03
CA VAL A 100 15.62 -28.57 9.65
C VAL A 100 16.36 -29.47 8.66
N TYR A 101 15.62 -30.19 7.82
CA TYR A 101 16.18 -31.01 6.75
C TYR A 101 15.43 -30.68 5.45
N SER A 102 15.89 -29.64 4.77
CA SER A 102 15.28 -29.18 3.52
C SER A 102 16.33 -29.01 2.43
N ASN A 103 16.07 -29.63 1.29
CA ASN A 103 16.82 -29.46 0.05
C ASN A 103 15.99 -28.58 -0.87
N VAL A 104 16.61 -27.56 -1.48
CA VAL A 104 15.98 -26.76 -2.51
C VAL A 104 16.55 -27.20 -3.85
N ILE A 105 15.68 -27.56 -4.78
CA ILE A 105 16.05 -27.96 -6.14
C ILE A 105 15.47 -26.98 -7.15
N LEU A 106 16.12 -26.89 -8.32
CA LEU A 106 15.60 -26.18 -9.48
C LEU A 106 14.87 -27.17 -10.38
N GLU A 107 13.66 -26.84 -10.84
CA GLU A 107 12.89 -27.58 -11.86
C GLU A 107 12.97 -26.89 -13.22
#